data_AF-A0A529SPB4-F1
#
_entry.id   AF-A0A529SPB4-F1
#
_cell.length_a   1.000
_cell.length_b   1.000
_cell.length_c   1.000
_cell.angle_alpha   90.00
_cell.angle_beta   90.00
_cell.angle_gamma   90.00
#
_symmetry.space_group_name_H-M   'P 1'
#
loop_
_entity.id
_entity.type
_entity.pdbx_description
1 polymer ?
#
loop_
_entity_poly.entity_id
_entity_poly.type
_entity_poly.pdbx_seq_one_letter_code
_entity_poly.pdbx_strand_id
1 'polypeptide(L)'
;TELLAAEGDGALPASVRDAVLARAEKLSLGARSMLDAVSVFPRRADAWALSGLCGIAAAGQLAECVANGLLEDFGDGYAFRHEIARTAIEMALTPSKRREYNERALSALRENPQVATARLVHHAVEAQNLDVVRELAPAAAREASRVGAHRDAVGYYEVALRHADMLPAENRAELYEGHAFECHLIGRVEAAMEAQE
;
A
#
# COMPACT_ATOMS: atom_id res chain seq x y z
N THR A 1 -3.75 5.42 9.34
CA THR A 1 -4.27 4.06 9.13
C THR A 1 -3.90 3.57 7.75
N GLU A 2 -2.61 3.59 7.43
CA GLU A 2 -2.10 3.21 6.10
C GLU A 2 -1.37 1.87 6.12
N LEU A 3 -0.82 1.42 7.26
CA LEU A 3 -0.21 0.10 7.38
C LEU A 3 -1.17 -1.00 7.86
N LEU A 4 -2.27 -0.60 8.52
CA LEU A 4 -3.22 -1.54 9.13
C LEU A 4 -4.35 -2.00 8.20
N ALA A 5 -4.32 -1.66 6.92
CA ALA A 5 -5.24 -2.26 5.96
C ALA A 5 -4.91 -3.73 5.63
N ALA A 6 -3.77 -4.25 6.12
CA ALA A 6 -3.29 -5.60 5.82
C ALA A 6 -3.50 -6.63 6.94
N GLU A 7 -3.94 -6.24 8.14
CA GLU A 7 -4.20 -7.20 9.24
C GLU A 7 -5.69 -7.45 9.43
N GLY A 8 -6.26 -8.15 8.46
CA GLY A 8 -7.50 -8.89 8.59
C GLY A 8 -7.33 -10.22 7.89
N ASP A 9 -7.00 -11.27 8.66
CA ASP A 9 -7.12 -12.66 8.20
C ASP A 9 -8.61 -12.96 8.00
N GLY A 10 -9.12 -12.49 6.88
CA GLY A 10 -10.51 -12.56 6.46
C GLY A 10 -10.52 -12.99 5.02
N ALA A 11 -10.12 -14.24 4.77
CA ALA A 11 -10.27 -14.86 3.47
C ALA A 11 -11.67 -14.55 2.95
N LEU A 12 -11.73 -13.78 1.85
CA LEU A 12 -12.96 -13.35 1.21
C LEU A 12 -13.89 -14.56 1.01
N PRO A 13 -15.19 -14.47 1.38
CA PRO A 13 -16.12 -15.54 1.05
C PRO A 13 -16.05 -15.83 -0.46
N ALA A 14 -15.83 -17.10 -0.82
CA ALA A 14 -15.54 -17.49 -2.20
C ALA A 14 -16.58 -16.94 -3.20
N SER A 15 -17.86 -16.91 -2.81
CA SER A 15 -18.94 -16.36 -3.63
C SER A 15 -18.79 -14.89 -4.00
N VAL A 16 -18.24 -14.06 -3.10
CA VAL A 16 -18.01 -12.63 -3.37
C VAL A 16 -16.83 -12.47 -4.32
N ARG A 17 -15.73 -13.19 -4.06
CA ARG A 17 -14.54 -13.18 -4.94
C ARG A 17 -14.91 -13.60 -6.35
N ASP A 18 -15.64 -14.71 -6.49
CA ASP A 18 -16.02 -15.27 -7.80
C ASP A 18 -16.96 -14.31 -8.55
N ALA A 19 -17.89 -13.64 -7.86
CA ALA A 19 -18.75 -12.63 -8.47
C ALA A 19 -17.98 -11.39 -8.96
N VAL A 20 -16.98 -10.94 -8.21
CA VAL A 20 -16.11 -9.82 -8.63
C VAL A 20 -15.26 -10.22 -9.83
N LEU A 21 -14.66 -11.41 -9.82
CA LEU A 21 -13.85 -11.91 -10.93
C LEU A 21 -14.68 -12.11 -12.20
N ALA A 22 -15.85 -12.73 -12.11
CA ALA A 22 -16.76 -12.90 -13.24
C ALA A 22 -17.25 -11.56 -13.84
N ARG A 23 -17.29 -10.49 -13.04
CA ARG A 23 -17.58 -9.15 -13.55
C ARG A 23 -16.37 -8.55 -14.24
N ALA A 24 -15.18 -8.72 -13.69
CA ALA A 24 -13.95 -8.24 -14.28
C ALA A 24 -13.56 -8.99 -15.57
N GLU A 25 -13.99 -10.23 -15.76
CA GLU A 25 -13.83 -11.01 -17.02
C GLU A 25 -14.61 -10.41 -18.20
N LYS A 26 -15.63 -9.59 -17.94
CA LYS A 26 -16.40 -8.90 -19.00
C LYS A 26 -15.69 -7.66 -19.54
N LEU A 27 -14.61 -7.23 -18.89
CA LEU A 27 -13.84 -6.07 -19.30
C LEU A 27 -12.98 -6.39 -20.53
N SER A 28 -12.74 -5.39 -21.35
CA SER A 28 -11.66 -5.42 -22.32
C SER A 28 -10.31 -5.67 -21.62
N LEU A 29 -9.34 -6.24 -22.34
CA LEU A 29 -8.00 -6.49 -21.78
C LEU A 29 -7.35 -5.22 -21.23
N GLY A 30 -7.61 -4.07 -21.87
CA GLY A 30 -7.14 -2.76 -21.41
C GLY A 30 -7.79 -2.32 -20.10
N ALA A 31 -9.12 -2.41 -20.01
CA ALA A 31 -9.85 -2.09 -18.78
C ALA A 31 -9.49 -3.04 -17.63
N ARG A 32 -9.30 -4.33 -17.90
CA ARG A 32 -8.81 -5.28 -16.91
C ARG A 32 -7.43 -4.89 -16.37
N SER A 33 -6.52 -4.48 -17.26
CA SER A 33 -5.18 -4.04 -16.86
C SER A 33 -5.23 -2.77 -16.00
N MET A 34 -6.16 -1.85 -16.28
CA MET A 34 -6.40 -0.67 -15.43
C MET A 34 -7.01 -1.04 -14.07
N LEU A 35 -7.95 -1.97 -14.05
CA LEU A 35 -8.55 -2.45 -12.81
C LEU A 35 -7.49 -3.09 -11.90
N ASP A 36 -6.62 -3.92 -12.48
CA ASP A 36 -5.49 -4.55 -11.78
C ASP A 36 -4.52 -3.48 -11.23
N ALA A 37 -4.20 -2.46 -12.04
CA ALA A 37 -3.39 -1.32 -11.63
C ALA A 37 -4.00 -0.50 -10.47
N VAL A 38 -5.31 -0.24 -10.51
CA VAL A 38 -6.00 0.49 -9.42
C VAL A 38 -6.06 -0.38 -8.15
N SER A 39 -6.05 -1.71 -8.28
CA SER A 39 -6.23 -2.62 -7.13
C SER A 39 -5.11 -2.54 -6.10
N VAL A 40 -3.89 -2.15 -6.48
CA VAL A 40 -2.75 -2.02 -5.55
C VAL A 40 -2.77 -0.75 -4.71
N PHE A 41 -3.71 0.17 -4.96
CA PHE A 41 -3.90 1.36 -4.13
C PHE A 41 -4.94 1.05 -3.05
N PRO A 42 -4.58 1.01 -1.74
CA PRO A 42 -5.52 0.66 -0.67
C PRO A 42 -6.72 1.62 -0.54
N ARG A 43 -6.65 2.78 -1.18
CA ARG A 43 -7.70 3.81 -1.16
C ARG A 43 -7.92 4.32 -2.59
N ARG A 44 -7.89 5.64 -2.76
CA ARG A 44 -8.01 6.29 -4.06
C ARG A 44 -6.68 6.25 -4.81
N ALA A 45 -6.72 5.85 -6.08
CA ALA A 45 -5.65 6.05 -7.03
C ALA A 45 -5.85 7.40 -7.72
N ASP A 46 -4.94 8.34 -7.48
CA ASP A 46 -5.03 9.68 -8.08
C ASP A 46 -4.83 9.61 -9.59
N ALA A 47 -5.58 10.41 -10.36
CA ALA A 47 -5.57 10.35 -11.82
C ALA A 47 -4.19 10.65 -12.41
N TRP A 48 -3.44 11.56 -11.79
CA TRP A 48 -2.07 11.89 -12.19
C TRP A 48 -1.11 10.71 -12.02
N ALA A 49 -1.25 9.94 -10.94
CA ALA A 49 -0.43 8.75 -10.68
C ALA A 49 -0.78 7.62 -11.66
N LEU A 50 -2.07 7.42 -11.96
CA LEU A 50 -2.53 6.43 -12.95
C LEU A 50 -2.06 6.75 -14.37
N SER A 51 -1.95 8.03 -14.74
CA SER A 51 -1.39 8.43 -16.03
C SER A 51 0.07 8.03 -16.17
N GLY A 52 0.87 8.21 -15.11
CA GLY A 52 2.26 7.73 -15.08
C GLY A 52 2.35 6.21 -15.07
N LEU A 53 1.40 5.54 -14.38
CA LEU A 53 1.35 4.09 -14.32
C LEU A 53 1.06 3.48 -15.69
N CYS A 54 0.00 3.90 -16.37
CA CYS A 54 -0.56 3.17 -17.51
C CYS A 54 -0.60 3.93 -18.85
N GLY A 55 -0.10 5.17 -18.88
CA GLY A 55 -0.05 6.01 -20.07
C GLY A 55 -1.38 6.68 -20.43
N ILE A 56 -1.34 7.48 -21.50
CA ILE A 56 -2.41 8.41 -21.91
C ILE A 56 -3.69 7.71 -22.42
N ALA A 57 -3.60 6.44 -22.85
CA ALA A 57 -4.74 5.67 -23.36
C ALA A 57 -5.73 5.20 -22.27
N ALA A 58 -5.59 5.66 -21.03
CA ALA A 58 -6.29 5.11 -19.86
C ALA A 58 -7.75 5.53 -19.69
N ALA A 59 -8.16 6.69 -20.22
CA ALA A 59 -9.47 7.27 -19.91
C ALA A 59 -10.66 6.38 -20.32
N GLY A 60 -10.63 5.81 -21.54
CA GLY A 60 -11.70 4.91 -21.99
C GLY A 60 -11.77 3.60 -21.22
N GLN A 61 -10.61 3.08 -20.79
CA GLN A 61 -10.49 1.84 -20.04
C GLN A 61 -10.98 2.00 -18.58
N LEU A 62 -10.68 3.14 -17.95
CA LEU A 62 -11.20 3.49 -16.63
C LEU A 62 -12.71 3.74 -16.68
N ALA A 63 -13.21 4.44 -17.71
CA ALA A 63 -14.63 4.63 -17.92
C ALA A 63 -15.40 3.30 -18.09
N GLU A 64 -14.79 2.30 -18.73
CA GLU A 64 -15.37 0.96 -18.85
C GLU A 64 -15.47 0.27 -17.47
N CYS A 65 -14.46 0.39 -16.61
CA CYS A 65 -14.49 -0.12 -15.24
C CYS A 65 -15.59 0.54 -14.40
N VAL A 66 -15.81 1.85 -14.59
CA VAL A 66 -16.88 2.61 -13.92
C VAL A 66 -18.25 2.17 -14.45
N ALA A 67 -18.42 2.03 -15.77
CA ALA A 67 -19.66 1.57 -16.39
C ALA A 67 -20.04 0.14 -15.94
N ASN A 68 -19.05 -0.71 -15.68
CA ASN A 68 -19.26 -2.04 -15.10
C ASN A 68 -19.46 -2.01 -13.57
N GLY A 69 -19.43 -0.85 -12.92
CA GLY A 69 -19.70 -0.68 -11.49
C GLY A 69 -18.60 -1.22 -10.57
N LEU A 70 -17.37 -1.38 -11.08
CA LEU A 70 -16.22 -1.84 -10.31
C LEU A 70 -15.47 -0.67 -9.67
N LEU A 71 -15.37 0.45 -10.40
CA LEU A 71 -14.74 1.69 -9.93
C LEU A 71 -15.74 2.83 -9.79
N GLU A 72 -15.38 3.80 -8.97
CA GLU A 72 -15.99 5.12 -8.88
C GLU A 72 -15.01 6.17 -9.37
N ASP A 73 -15.53 7.16 -10.10
CA ASP A 73 -14.78 8.31 -10.62
C ASP A 73 -15.07 9.53 -9.74
N PHE A 74 -14.01 10.12 -9.19
CA PHE A 74 -14.06 11.32 -8.35
C PHE A 74 -13.62 12.59 -9.11
N GLY A 75 -13.32 12.47 -10.40
CA GLY A 75 -12.78 13.54 -11.26
C GLY A 75 -11.26 13.72 -11.13
N ASP A 76 -10.72 13.65 -9.91
CA ASP A 76 -9.28 13.74 -9.63
C ASP A 76 -8.62 12.37 -9.36
N GLY A 77 -9.39 11.28 -9.41
CA GLY A 77 -8.91 9.93 -9.17
C GLY A 77 -10.03 8.90 -9.19
N TYR A 78 -9.63 7.64 -9.01
CA TYR A 78 -10.51 6.49 -9.04
C TYR A 78 -10.34 5.66 -7.78
N ALA A 79 -11.43 5.06 -7.29
CA ALA A 79 -11.34 4.06 -6.24
C ALA A 79 -12.28 2.90 -6.57
N PHE A 80 -12.01 1.74 -5.96
CA PHE A 80 -13.00 0.67 -5.99
C PHE A 80 -14.24 1.10 -5.22
N ARG A 81 -15.41 0.78 -5.78
CA ARG A 81 -16.69 1.00 -5.08
C ARG A 81 -16.76 0.24 -3.75
N HIS A 82 -16.10 -0.92 -3.70
CA HIS A 82 -16.06 -1.75 -2.51
C HIS A 82 -14.65 -2.26 -2.25
N GLU A 83 -14.19 -2.09 -1.02
CA GLU A 83 -12.88 -2.61 -0.58
C GLU A 83 -12.76 -4.11 -0.80
N ILE A 84 -13.85 -4.85 -0.56
CA ILE A 84 -13.91 -6.29 -0.80
C ILE A 84 -13.61 -6.68 -2.26
N ALA A 85 -13.98 -5.82 -3.22
CA ALA A 85 -13.73 -6.03 -4.64
C ALA A 85 -12.28 -5.67 -5.00
N ARG A 86 -11.74 -4.60 -4.41
CA ARG A 86 -10.32 -4.23 -4.55
C ARG A 86 -9.43 -5.40 -4.14
N THR A 87 -9.64 -5.92 -2.93
CA THR A 87 -8.88 -7.05 -2.39
C THR A 87 -9.03 -8.30 -3.26
N ALA A 88 -10.23 -8.60 -3.77
CA ALA A 88 -10.44 -9.74 -4.66
C ALA A 88 -9.64 -9.63 -5.97
N ILE A 89 -9.57 -8.44 -6.57
CA ILE A 89 -8.77 -8.21 -7.78
C ILE A 89 -7.28 -8.26 -7.48
N GLU A 90 -6.83 -7.60 -6.41
CA GLU A 90 -5.42 -7.59 -6.00
C GLU A 90 -4.91 -9.00 -5.69
N MET A 91 -5.69 -9.80 -4.95
CA MET A 91 -5.34 -11.20 -4.62
C MET A 91 -5.36 -12.13 -5.83
N ALA A 92 -6.04 -11.76 -6.92
CA ALA A 92 -6.01 -12.52 -8.17
C ALA A 92 -4.74 -12.25 -9.00
N LEU A 93 -3.96 -11.21 -8.66
CA LEU A 93 -2.68 -10.96 -9.29
C LEU A 93 -1.67 -12.03 -8.90
N THR A 94 -0.82 -12.41 -9.86
CA THR A 94 0.38 -13.17 -9.52
C THR A 94 1.31 -12.31 -8.66
N PRO A 95 2.12 -12.90 -7.76
CA PRO A 95 3.06 -12.14 -6.94
C PRO A 95 3.99 -11.22 -7.75
N SER A 96 4.40 -11.66 -8.95
CA SER A 96 5.22 -10.84 -9.85
C SER A 96 4.46 -9.64 -10.41
N LYS A 97 3.18 -9.80 -10.78
CA LYS A 97 2.37 -8.68 -11.27
C LYS A 97 2.02 -7.67 -10.17
N ARG A 98 1.72 -8.15 -8.96
CA ARG A 98 1.50 -7.26 -7.82
C ARG A 98 2.74 -6.42 -7.51
N ARG A 99 3.93 -7.02 -7.52
CA ARG A 99 5.21 -6.28 -7.36
C ARG A 99 5.42 -5.26 -8.49
N GLU A 100 5.20 -5.66 -9.75
CA GLU A 100 5.35 -4.77 -10.91
C GLU A 100 4.44 -3.53 -10.81
N TYR A 101 3.16 -3.71 -10.46
CA TYR A 101 2.25 -2.58 -10.29
C TYR A 101 2.62 -1.68 -9.12
N ASN A 102 3.05 -2.25 -8.00
CA ASN A 102 3.52 -1.45 -6.86
C ASN A 102 4.81 -0.67 -7.15
N GLU A 103 5.77 -1.25 -7.88
CA GLU A 103 6.99 -0.55 -8.29
C GLU A 103 6.68 0.65 -9.22
N ARG A 104 5.74 0.45 -10.16
CA ARG A 104 5.26 1.53 -11.03
C ARG A 104 4.51 2.59 -10.24
N ALA A 105 3.69 2.19 -9.26
CA ALA A 105 2.94 3.12 -8.41
C ALA A 105 3.89 3.95 -7.55
N LEU A 106 4.91 3.31 -6.96
CA LEU A 106 5.98 3.99 -6.24
C LEU A 106 6.68 5.01 -7.13
N SER A 107 7.08 4.60 -8.34
CA SER A 107 7.76 5.48 -9.30
C SER A 107 6.93 6.71 -9.63
N ALA A 108 5.65 6.53 -9.97
CA ALA A 108 4.74 7.64 -10.27
C ALA A 108 4.53 8.54 -9.06
N LEU A 109 4.32 7.98 -7.86
CA LEU A 109 4.06 8.76 -6.66
C LEU A 109 5.26 9.61 -6.22
N ARG A 110 6.49 9.14 -6.43
CA ARG A 110 7.71 9.90 -6.11
C ARG A 110 7.88 11.17 -6.94
N GLU A 111 7.22 11.28 -8.09
CA GLU A 111 7.26 12.50 -8.92
C GLU A 111 6.54 13.68 -8.25
N ASN A 112 5.70 13.43 -7.25
CA ASN A 112 4.97 14.47 -6.53
C ASN A 112 5.46 14.58 -5.07
N PRO A 113 6.16 15.67 -4.69
CA PRO A 113 6.70 15.84 -3.34
C PRO A 113 5.63 16.07 -2.26
N GLN A 114 4.36 16.26 -2.64
CA GLN A 114 3.25 16.42 -1.70
C GLN A 114 2.65 15.08 -1.25
N VAL A 115 3.08 13.95 -1.84
CA VAL A 115 2.61 12.63 -1.43
C VAL A 115 3.13 12.31 -0.03
N ALA A 116 2.23 11.83 0.82
CA ALA A 116 2.59 11.37 2.15
C ALA A 116 3.60 10.21 2.10
N THR A 117 4.64 10.28 2.92
CA THR A 117 5.71 9.26 3.02
C THR A 117 5.13 7.86 3.25
N ALA A 118 4.07 7.78 4.05
CA ALA A 118 3.31 6.56 4.35
C ALA A 118 2.81 5.81 3.09
N ARG A 119 2.33 6.53 2.06
CA ARG A 119 1.92 5.95 0.78
C ARG A 119 3.10 5.41 -0.02
N LEU A 120 4.25 6.09 0.01
CA LEU A 120 5.47 5.64 -0.65
C LEU A 120 5.99 4.36 0.00
N VAL A 121 5.99 4.28 1.33
CA VAL A 121 6.41 3.09 2.07
C VAL A 121 5.52 1.89 1.75
N HIS A 122 4.20 2.07 1.69
CA HIS A 122 3.26 1.00 1.28
C HIS A 122 3.68 0.36 -0.05
N HIS A 123 3.84 1.18 -1.09
CA HIS A 123 4.21 0.66 -2.41
C HIS A 123 5.64 0.11 -2.46
N ALA A 124 6.58 0.68 -1.71
CA ALA A 124 7.95 0.15 -1.62
C ALA A 124 8.00 -1.23 -0.96
N VAL A 125 7.22 -1.44 0.11
CA VAL A 125 7.11 -2.75 0.77
C VAL A 125 6.48 -3.77 -0.18
N GLU A 126 5.35 -3.44 -0.80
CA GLU A 126 4.65 -4.35 -1.72
C GLU A 126 5.45 -4.63 -3.01
N ALA A 127 6.31 -3.70 -3.44
CA ALA A 127 7.24 -3.91 -4.54
C ALA A 127 8.51 -4.70 -4.16
N GLN A 128 8.75 -4.89 -2.86
CA GLN A 128 10.01 -5.42 -2.31
C GLN A 128 11.24 -4.55 -2.64
N ASN A 129 11.03 -3.23 -2.76
CA ASN A 129 12.10 -2.26 -3.01
C ASN A 129 12.77 -1.86 -1.69
N LEU A 130 13.70 -2.70 -1.24
CA LEU A 130 14.32 -2.59 0.09
C LEU A 130 15.11 -1.30 0.29
N ASP A 131 15.69 -0.74 -0.76
CA ASP A 131 16.46 0.51 -0.66
C ASP A 131 15.55 1.68 -0.31
N VAL A 132 14.38 1.78 -0.97
CA VAL A 132 13.37 2.80 -0.65
C VAL A 132 12.72 2.55 0.70
N VAL A 133 12.50 1.29 1.09
CA VAL A 133 11.99 0.97 2.43
C VAL A 133 12.95 1.45 3.52
N ARG A 134 14.25 1.20 3.37
CA ARG A 134 15.28 1.67 4.31
C ARG A 134 15.36 3.19 4.38
N GLU A 135 15.16 3.87 3.25
CA GLU A 135 15.13 5.32 3.16
C GLU A 135 13.91 5.91 3.90
N LEU A 136 12.71 5.39 3.62
CA LEU A 136 11.45 6.07 3.95
C LEU A 136 10.74 5.52 5.20
N ALA A 137 10.88 4.24 5.55
CA ALA A 137 10.16 3.66 6.68
C ALA A 137 10.49 4.34 8.03
N PRO A 138 11.76 4.66 8.36
CA PRO A 138 12.07 5.43 9.57
C PRO A 138 11.45 6.82 9.60
N ALA A 139 11.38 7.49 8.44
CA ALA A 139 10.75 8.80 8.32
C ALA A 139 9.24 8.72 8.51
N ALA A 140 8.58 7.74 7.87
CA ALA A 140 7.16 7.48 8.04
C ALA A 140 6.80 7.14 9.51
N ALA A 141 7.65 6.37 10.20
CA ALA A 141 7.45 6.06 11.61
C ALA A 141 7.44 7.32 12.49
N ARG A 142 8.44 8.20 12.31
CA ARG A 142 8.52 9.48 13.03
C ARG A 142 7.37 10.43 12.69
N GLU A 143 6.97 10.49 11.42
CA GLU A 143 5.82 11.29 10.98
C GLU A 143 4.52 10.81 11.62
N ALA A 144 4.28 9.50 11.62
CA ALA A 144 3.13 8.86 12.24
C ALA A 144 3.10 9.11 13.75
N SER A 145 4.24 8.92 14.42
CA SER A 145 4.41 9.22 15.85
C SER A 145 4.01 10.66 16.18
N ARG A 146 4.53 11.63 15.41
CA ARG A 146 4.28 13.07 15.61
C ARG A 146 2.80 13.45 15.52
N VAL A 147 2.00 12.74 14.73
CA VAL A 147 0.55 12.99 14.59
C VAL A 147 -0.31 12.09 15.49
N GLY A 148 0.30 11.32 16.41
CA GLY A 148 -0.40 10.43 17.33
C GLY A 148 -0.88 9.12 16.70
N ALA A 149 -0.43 8.80 15.49
CA ALA A 149 -0.76 7.56 14.79
C ALA A 149 0.17 6.42 15.26
N HIS A 150 0.24 6.19 16.58
CA HIS A 150 1.22 5.31 17.22
C HIS A 150 1.19 3.87 16.69
N ARG A 151 0.01 3.34 16.35
CA ARG A 151 -0.08 2.00 15.73
C ARG A 151 0.53 1.96 14.34
N ASP A 152 0.33 2.99 13.52
CA ASP A 152 0.98 3.07 12.22
C ASP A 152 2.50 3.23 12.40
N ALA A 153 2.93 4.03 13.40
CA ALA A 153 4.34 4.22 13.73
C ALA A 153 5.04 2.90 14.11
N VAL A 154 4.44 2.07 14.98
CA VAL A 154 4.93 0.73 15.30
C VAL A 154 5.12 -0.09 14.03
N GLY A 155 4.11 -0.14 13.15
CA GLY A 155 4.22 -0.92 11.91
C GLY A 155 5.34 -0.43 10.99
N TYR A 156 5.55 0.89 10.86
CA TYR A 156 6.68 1.43 10.09
C TYR A 156 8.03 1.09 10.71
N TYR A 157 8.14 1.12 12.04
CA TYR A 157 9.35 0.68 12.74
C TYR A 157 9.60 -0.81 12.54
N GLU A 158 8.60 -1.68 12.64
CA GLU A 158 8.72 -3.11 12.36
C GLU A 158 9.21 -3.37 10.93
N VAL A 159 8.67 -2.64 9.94
CA VAL A 159 9.13 -2.69 8.55
C VAL A 159 10.60 -2.28 8.42
N ALA A 160 11.03 -1.22 9.10
CA ALA A 160 12.42 -0.78 9.08
C ALA A 160 13.36 -1.80 9.76
N LEU A 161 12.94 -2.36 10.90
CA LEU A 161 13.72 -3.30 11.70
C LEU A 161 13.98 -4.63 11.00
N ARG A 162 13.05 -5.12 10.16
CA ARG A 162 13.27 -6.30 9.29
C ARG A 162 14.50 -6.19 8.38
N HIS A 163 15.03 -4.98 8.19
CA HIS A 163 16.16 -4.71 7.31
C HIS A 163 17.31 -3.94 8.00
N ALA A 164 17.30 -3.86 9.33
CA ALA A 164 18.23 -3.04 10.11
C ALA A 164 19.63 -3.64 10.28
N ASP A 165 19.85 -4.92 9.95
CA ASP A 165 21.15 -5.58 10.07
C ASP A 165 22.25 -4.92 9.21
N MET A 166 21.84 -4.27 8.12
CA MET A 166 22.74 -3.57 7.19
C MET A 166 22.99 -2.11 7.59
N LEU A 167 22.38 -1.62 8.68
CA LEU A 167 22.55 -0.25 9.16
C LEU A 167 23.70 -0.16 10.18
N PRO A 168 24.36 1.01 10.30
CA PRO A 168 25.25 1.31 11.42
C PRO A 168 24.56 1.06 12.77
N ALA A 169 25.33 0.65 13.77
CA ALA A 169 24.78 0.30 15.09
C ALA A 169 23.98 1.44 15.75
N GLU A 170 24.42 2.68 15.56
CA GLU A 170 23.73 3.89 16.05
C GLU A 170 22.34 4.03 15.43
N ASN A 171 22.24 3.99 14.10
CA ASN A 171 20.96 4.03 13.40
C ASN A 171 20.02 2.88 13.81
N ARG A 172 20.57 1.69 14.08
CA ARG A 172 19.77 0.56 14.55
C ARG A 172 19.24 0.77 15.97
N ALA A 173 20.04 1.35 16.86
CA ALA A 173 19.62 1.70 18.21
C ALA A 173 18.47 2.71 18.19
N GLU A 174 18.55 3.74 17.35
CA GLU A 174 17.46 4.72 17.19
C GLU A 174 16.14 4.09 16.73
N LEU A 175 16.20 3.09 15.83
CA LEU A 175 15.00 2.37 15.39
C LEU A 175 14.38 1.54 16.50
N TYR A 176 15.19 0.82 17.29
CA TYR A 176 14.70 0.04 18.42
C TYR A 176 14.13 0.92 19.53
N GLU A 177 14.78 2.05 19.84
CA GLU A 177 14.27 3.01 20.83
C GLU A 177 12.91 3.58 20.40
N GLY A 178 12.81 4.02 19.14
CA GLY A 178 11.55 4.51 18.58
C GLY A 178 10.46 3.45 18.59
N HIS A 179 10.77 2.21 18.18
CA HIS A 179 9.82 1.09 18.22
C HIS A 179 9.32 0.81 19.64
N ALA A 180 10.24 0.72 20.62
CA ALA A 180 9.90 0.45 22.01
C ALA A 180 9.03 1.57 22.60
N PHE A 181 9.33 2.83 22.28
CA PHE A 181 8.54 3.98 22.69
C PHE A 181 7.11 3.92 22.15
N GLU A 182 6.94 3.64 20.86
CA GLU A 182 5.60 3.54 20.26
C GLU A 182 4.82 2.33 20.78
N CYS A 183 5.48 1.19 20.99
CA CYS A 183 4.88 0.00 21.62
C CYS A 183 4.39 0.29 23.05
N HIS A 184 5.15 1.05 23.83
CA HIS A 184 4.74 1.52 25.15
C HIS A 184 3.47 2.37 25.06
N LEU A 185 3.40 3.33 24.12
CA LEU A 185 2.24 4.22 23.95
C LEU A 185 0.95 3.51 23.56
N ILE A 186 1.02 2.38 22.85
CA ILE A 186 -0.15 1.58 22.48
C ILE A 186 -0.44 0.41 23.43
N GLY A 187 0.30 0.31 24.55
CA GLY A 187 0.12 -0.74 25.56
C GLY A 187 0.60 -2.14 25.14
N ARG A 188 1.45 -2.26 24.10
CA ARG A 188 2.10 -3.53 23.71
C ARG A 188 3.41 -3.72 24.49
N VAL A 189 3.33 -3.77 25.82
CA VAL A 189 4.50 -3.77 26.71
C VAL A 189 5.37 -5.04 26.56
N GLU A 190 4.80 -6.17 26.16
CA GLU A 190 5.57 -7.41 25.91
C GLU A 190 6.51 -7.30 24.69
N ALA A 191 6.11 -6.60 23.62
CA ALA A 191 6.95 -6.36 22.44
C ALA A 191 8.08 -5.33 22.69
N ALA A 192 7.97 -4.51 23.74
CA ALA A 192 9.01 -3.55 24.11
C ALA A 192 10.22 -4.21 24.81
N MET A 193 10.03 -5.40 25.41
CA MET A 193 11.10 -6.13 26.10
C MET A 193 11.98 -6.95 25.14
N GLU A 194 11.44 -7.43 24.01
CA GLU A 194 12.21 -8.17 23.00
C GLU A 194 13.11 -7.27 22.12
N ALA A 195 12.82 -5.97 22.05
CA ALA A 195 13.59 -4.99 21.28
C ALA A 195 14.89 -4.50 21.96
N GLN A 196 15.18 -4.99 23.17
CA GLN A 196 16.37 -4.62 23.97
C GLN A 196 17.52 -5.64 23.91
N GLU A 197 17.36 -6.77 23.19
CA GLU A 197 18.42 -7.76 22.92
C GLU A 197 18.95 -7.67 21.49
#